data_AF-A0A2T2NYG4-F1
#
_entry.id   AF-A0A2T2NYG4-F1
#
_cell.length_a   1.000
_cell.length_b   1.000
_cell.length_c   1.000
_cell.angle_alpha   90.00
_cell.angle_beta   90.00
_cell.angle_gamma   90.00
#
_symmetry.space_group_name_H-M   'P 1'
#
loop_
_entity.id
_entity.type
_entity.pdbx_description
1 polymer ?
#
loop_
_entity_poly.entity_id
_entity_poly.type
_entity_poly.pdbx_seq_one_letter_code
_entity_poly.pdbx_strand_id
1 'polypeptide(L)'
;MVIPPIADHAPPKLLAKQWLQAYQYAATFVPPLVISGTFSNAVLAYLTPSSTSKALHGLAAVLMWSVAPVTLFYFEPIINGAGKWKVQQILQDEGFRMKEQEGIMPSPFVHTAKPEARKWAEGVEMKDIARKWAEWNAWRCVATACALGFSAVATLNWEGRVP
;
A
#
# COMPACT_ATOMS: atom_id res chain seq x y z
N MET A 1 7.46 -10.14 6.40
CA MET A 1 5.99 -10.16 6.46
C MET A 1 5.54 -11.60 6.73
N VAL A 2 4.83 -11.83 7.82
CA VAL A 2 4.44 -13.17 8.29
C VAL A 2 3.07 -13.51 7.70
N ILE A 3 3.06 -14.05 6.47
CA ILE A 3 1.82 -14.50 5.80
C ILE A 3 1.74 -16.02 5.68
N PRO A 4 2.81 -16.78 5.36
CA PRO A 4 2.66 -18.21 5.09
C PRO A 4 2.04 -19.01 6.25
N PRO A 5 2.51 -18.92 7.51
CA PRO A 5 1.93 -19.72 8.59
C PRO A 5 0.45 -19.37 8.87
N ILE A 6 0.07 -18.10 8.69
CA ILE A 6 -1.31 -17.63 8.93
C ILE A 6 -2.21 -18.03 7.76
N ALA A 7 -1.74 -17.84 6.51
CA ALA A 7 -2.50 -18.18 5.32
C ALA A 7 -2.68 -19.68 5.11
N ASP A 8 -1.74 -20.49 5.62
CA ASP A 8 -1.72 -21.94 5.41
C ASP A 8 -2.52 -22.71 6.47
N HIS A 9 -2.72 -22.11 7.65
CA HIS A 9 -3.33 -22.79 8.79
C HIS A 9 -4.57 -22.09 9.38
N ALA A 10 -4.83 -20.82 9.05
CA ALA A 10 -6.02 -20.14 9.57
C ALA A 10 -7.31 -20.59 8.83
N PRO A 11 -8.40 -20.84 9.56
CA PRO A 11 -9.71 -21.03 8.94
C PRO A 11 -10.10 -19.83 8.05
N PRO A 12 -10.80 -20.04 6.92
CA PRO A 12 -11.08 -18.97 5.95
C PRO A 12 -11.75 -17.72 6.55
N LYS A 13 -12.71 -17.90 7.47
CA LYS A 13 -13.38 -16.79 8.15
C LYS A 13 -12.44 -15.98 9.04
N LEU A 14 -11.55 -16.65 9.77
CA LEU A 14 -10.57 -15.98 10.62
C LEU A 14 -9.58 -15.19 9.75
N LEU A 15 -9.08 -15.79 8.67
CA LEU A 15 -8.18 -15.14 7.74
C LEU A 15 -8.83 -13.92 7.08
N ALA A 16 -10.10 -14.02 6.69
CA ALA A 16 -10.87 -12.90 6.13
C ALA A 16 -10.95 -11.71 7.10
N LYS A 17 -11.27 -11.96 8.37
CA LYS A 17 -11.33 -10.93 9.43
C LYS A 17 -9.96 -10.31 9.69
N GLN A 18 -8.93 -11.14 9.83
CA GLN A 18 -7.56 -10.67 10.07
C GLN A 18 -7.03 -9.82 8.91
N TRP A 19 -7.25 -10.26 7.67
CA TRP A 19 -6.88 -9.50 6.49
C TRP A 19 -7.60 -8.15 6.42
N LEU A 20 -8.92 -8.13 6.66
CA LEU A 20 -9.71 -6.90 6.63
C LEU A 20 -9.22 -5.89 7.67
N GLN A 21 -8.99 -6.35 8.91
CA GLN A 21 -8.47 -5.51 9.98
C GLN A 21 -7.07 -4.97 9.66
N ALA A 22 -6.17 -5.82 9.14
CA ALA A 22 -4.83 -5.39 8.75
C ALA A 22 -4.88 -4.35 7.64
N TYR A 23 -5.73 -4.54 6.63
CA TYR A 23 -5.93 -3.59 5.54
C TYR A 23 -6.51 -2.26 6.04
N GLN A 24 -7.56 -2.29 6.86
CA GLN A 24 -8.18 -1.08 7.41
C GLN A 24 -7.20 -0.30 8.29
N TYR A 25 -6.41 -1.00 9.12
CA TYR A 25 -5.38 -0.38 9.94
C TYR A 25 -4.28 0.26 9.08
N ALA A 26 -3.81 -0.44 8.04
CA ALA A 26 -2.78 0.06 7.13
C ALA A 26 -3.16 1.37 6.43
N ALA A 27 -4.44 1.52 6.06
CA ALA A 27 -4.94 2.72 5.40
C ALA A 27 -4.82 4.00 6.26
N THR A 28 -4.68 3.87 7.58
CA THR A 28 -4.54 5.00 8.51
C THR A 28 -3.17 5.66 8.44
N PHE A 29 -2.10 4.90 8.22
CA PHE A 29 -0.72 5.41 8.31
C PHE A 29 0.06 5.37 6.99
N VAL A 30 -0.28 4.48 6.05
CA VAL A 30 0.46 4.41 4.77
C VAL A 30 0.33 5.71 3.96
N PRO A 31 -0.86 6.28 3.73
CA PRO A 31 -0.98 7.55 3.00
C PRO A 31 -0.18 8.71 3.61
N PRO A 32 -0.30 9.04 4.91
CA PRO A 32 0.46 10.16 5.48
C PRO A 32 1.98 9.91 5.44
N LEU A 33 2.46 8.67 5.56
CA LEU A 33 3.89 8.34 5.42
C LEU A 33 4.38 8.52 3.98
N VAL A 34 3.60 8.06 3.00
CA VAL A 34 3.95 8.21 1.58
C VAL A 34 3.98 9.69 1.19
N ILE A 35 2.95 10.46 1.58
CA ILE A 35 2.83 11.88 1.28
C ILE A 35 3.97 12.66 1.96
N SER A 36 4.14 12.50 3.27
CA SER A 36 5.18 13.24 4.00
C SER A 36 6.58 12.90 3.50
N GLY A 37 6.90 11.62 3.29
CA GLY A 37 8.20 11.20 2.74
C GLY A 37 8.47 11.72 1.33
N THR A 38 7.43 11.81 0.49
CA THR A 38 7.53 12.43 -0.84
C THR A 38 7.87 13.91 -0.73
N PHE A 39 7.09 14.66 0.04
CA PHE A 39 7.27 16.10 0.21
C PHE A 39 8.62 16.44 0.86
N SER A 40 9.01 15.74 1.92
CA SER A 40 10.29 15.97 2.59
C SER A 40 11.47 15.78 1.62
N ASN A 41 11.47 14.71 0.82
CA ASN A 41 12.54 14.50 -0.16
C ASN A 41 12.49 15.49 -1.32
N ALA A 42 11.31 15.91 -1.78
CA ALA A 42 11.19 16.94 -2.81
C ALA A 42 11.76 18.29 -2.32
N VAL A 43 11.45 18.67 -1.08
CA VAL A 43 12.00 19.88 -0.45
C VAL A 43 13.51 19.78 -0.29
N LEU A 44 14.03 18.64 0.18
CA LEU A 44 15.48 18.43 0.32
C LEU A 44 16.19 18.47 -1.05
N ALA A 45 15.59 17.90 -2.09
CA ALA A 45 16.12 18.00 -3.45
C ALA A 45 16.18 19.44 -3.94
N TYR A 46 15.19 20.27 -3.60
CA TYR A 46 15.18 21.69 -3.97
C TYR A 46 16.26 22.49 -3.21
N LEU A 47 16.42 22.26 -1.90
CA LEU A 47 17.30 23.04 -1.03
C LEU A 47 18.77 22.64 -1.12
N THR A 48 19.09 21.42 -1.54
CA THR A 48 20.48 20.95 -1.52
C THR A 48 21.32 21.58 -2.64
N PRO A 49 22.56 22.02 -2.34
CA PRO A 49 23.42 22.68 -3.32
C PRO A 49 24.11 21.70 -4.28
N SER A 50 24.33 20.45 -3.85
CA SER A 50 25.00 19.42 -4.65
C SER A 50 24.06 18.82 -5.69
N SER A 51 24.47 18.77 -6.96
CA SER A 51 23.73 18.10 -8.03
C SER A 51 23.50 16.61 -7.71
N THR A 52 24.45 15.96 -7.06
CA THR A 52 24.35 14.55 -6.68
C THR A 52 23.30 14.36 -5.57
N SER A 53 23.36 15.13 -4.50
CA SER A 53 22.37 15.05 -3.41
C SER A 53 20.97 15.43 -3.90
N LYS A 54 20.87 16.38 -4.85
CA LYS A 54 19.62 16.77 -5.49
C LYS A 54 19.02 15.60 -6.27
N ALA A 55 19.82 14.91 -7.07
CA ALA A 55 19.38 13.73 -7.81
C ALA A 55 18.91 12.61 -6.87
N LEU A 56 19.66 12.33 -5.80
CA LEU A 56 19.33 11.28 -4.84
C LEU A 56 18.05 11.58 -4.05
N HIS A 57 17.87 12.79 -3.53
CA HIS A 57 16.60 13.20 -2.91
C HIS A 57 15.44 13.21 -3.92
N GLY A 58 15.68 13.63 -5.16
CA GLY A 58 14.69 13.56 -6.24
C GLY A 58 14.25 12.12 -6.52
N LEU A 59 15.19 11.17 -6.62
CA LEU A 59 14.91 9.75 -6.79
C LEU A 59 14.13 9.18 -5.60
N ALA A 60 14.49 9.56 -4.37
CA ALA A 60 13.75 9.17 -3.17
C ALA A 60 12.30 9.70 -3.21
N ALA A 61 12.09 10.95 -3.62
CA ALA A 61 10.75 11.53 -3.77
C ALA A 61 9.93 10.79 -4.83
N VAL A 62 10.51 10.48 -5.98
CA VAL A 62 9.83 9.73 -7.06
C VAL A 62 9.46 8.31 -6.61
N LEU A 63 10.35 7.61 -5.91
CA LEU A 63 10.06 6.28 -5.39
C LEU A 63 8.92 6.30 -4.37
N MET A 64 8.95 7.25 -3.42
CA MET A 64 7.85 7.42 -2.47
C MET A 64 6.54 7.75 -3.19
N TRP A 65 6.58 8.72 -4.12
CA TRP A 65 5.42 9.11 -4.91
C TRP A 65 4.83 7.95 -5.69
N SER A 66 5.66 7.07 -6.26
CA SER A 66 5.23 5.93 -7.08
C SER A 66 4.29 4.96 -6.35
N VAL A 67 4.36 4.91 -5.02
CA VAL A 67 3.46 4.08 -4.20
C VAL A 67 2.01 4.56 -4.33
N ALA A 68 1.76 5.88 -4.40
CA ALA A 68 0.41 6.43 -4.44
C ALA A 68 -0.39 6.01 -5.71
N PRO A 69 0.06 6.26 -6.95
CA PRO A 69 -0.72 5.88 -8.14
C PRO A 69 -0.85 4.37 -8.28
N VAL A 70 0.18 3.58 -7.96
CA VAL A 70 0.08 2.10 -7.95
C VAL A 70 -0.98 1.65 -6.95
N THR A 71 -1.04 2.30 -5.79
CA THR A 71 -2.07 2.02 -4.79
C THR A 71 -3.47 2.32 -5.30
N LEU A 72 -3.68 3.53 -5.81
CA LEU A 72 -4.99 4.03 -6.20
C LEU A 72 -5.56 3.31 -7.43
N PHE A 73 -4.73 3.07 -8.45
CA PHE A 73 -5.22 2.59 -9.75
C PHE A 73 -5.12 1.08 -9.93
N TYR A 74 -4.22 0.42 -9.21
CA TYR A 74 -4.02 -1.03 -9.31
C TYR A 74 -4.40 -1.73 -8.01
N PHE A 75 -3.68 -1.44 -6.91
CA PHE A 75 -3.78 -2.24 -5.70
C PHE A 75 -5.16 -2.18 -5.06
N GLU A 76 -5.73 -0.98 -4.99
CA GLU A 76 -7.02 -0.74 -4.35
C GLU A 76 -8.20 -1.36 -5.12
N PRO A 77 -8.43 -1.06 -6.41
CA PRO A 77 -9.58 -1.62 -7.12
C PRO A 77 -9.46 -3.12 -7.46
N ILE A 78 -8.23 -3.65 -7.54
CA ILE A 78 -7.99 -5.03 -7.97
C ILE A 78 -7.77 -5.96 -6.78
N ILE A 79 -6.80 -5.66 -5.90
CA ILE A 79 -6.42 -6.59 -4.82
C ILE A 79 -7.21 -6.31 -3.55
N ASN A 80 -7.23 -5.07 -3.07
CA ASN A 80 -8.02 -4.72 -1.88
C ASN A 80 -9.52 -4.84 -2.15
N GLY A 81 -9.98 -4.41 -3.33
CA GLY A 81 -11.35 -4.56 -3.77
C GLY A 81 -11.79 -6.03 -3.79
N ALA A 82 -11.01 -6.89 -4.44
CA ALA A 82 -11.25 -8.34 -4.43
C ALA A 82 -11.28 -8.93 -3.01
N GLY A 83 -10.36 -8.49 -2.13
CA GLY A 83 -10.35 -8.93 -0.74
C GLY A 83 -11.60 -8.50 0.03
N LYS A 84 -12.03 -7.24 -0.10
CA LYS A 84 -13.30 -6.76 0.49
C LYS A 84 -14.48 -7.57 -0.01
N TRP A 85 -14.55 -7.84 -1.31
CA TRP A 85 -15.60 -8.67 -1.91
C TRP A 85 -15.59 -10.09 -1.33
N LYS A 86 -14.43 -10.75 -1.31
CA LYS A 86 -14.28 -12.10 -0.75
C LYS A 86 -14.62 -12.16 0.74
N VAL A 87 -14.22 -11.17 1.52
CA VAL A 87 -14.59 -11.05 2.94
C VAL A 87 -16.11 -10.97 3.09
N GLN A 88 -16.77 -10.14 2.29
CA GLN A 88 -18.24 -10.07 2.31
C GLN A 88 -18.89 -11.41 1.96
N GLN A 89 -18.40 -12.11 0.94
CA GLN A 89 -18.93 -13.42 0.57
C GLN A 89 -18.72 -14.48 1.67
N ILE A 90 -17.57 -14.46 2.34
CA ILE A 90 -17.23 -15.40 3.42
C ILE A 90 -18.02 -15.13 4.71
N LEU A 91 -18.33 -13.86 5.00
CA LEU A 91 -18.98 -13.43 6.24
C LEU A 91 -20.46 -13.05 6.04
N GLN A 92 -21.06 -13.41 4.90
CA GLN A 92 -22.44 -13.09 4.57
C GLN A 92 -23.44 -13.68 5.58
N ASP A 93 -23.12 -14.85 6.13
CA ASP A 93 -23.93 -15.55 7.14
C ASP A 93 -23.84 -14.88 8.52
N GLU A 94 -22.80 -14.09 8.75
CA GLU A 94 -22.65 -13.21 9.92
C GLU A 94 -23.30 -11.83 9.70
N GLY A 95 -23.99 -11.63 8.57
CA GLY A 95 -24.65 -10.37 8.22
C GLY A 95 -23.70 -9.26 7.77
N PHE A 96 -22.42 -9.55 7.55
CA PHE A 96 -21.45 -8.55 7.13
C PHE A 96 -21.74 -8.05 5.70
N ARG A 97 -21.85 -6.74 5.54
CA ARG A 97 -22.04 -6.07 4.24
C ARG A 97 -21.26 -4.76 4.19
N MET A 98 -20.71 -4.45 3.03
CA MET A 98 -20.09 -3.15 2.74
C MET A 98 -20.90 -2.41 1.68
N LYS A 99 -20.99 -1.09 1.82
CA LYS A 99 -21.60 -0.22 0.81
C LYS A 99 -20.69 -0.11 -0.41
N GLU A 100 -21.27 0.11 -1.58
CA GLU A 100 -20.49 0.47 -2.77
C GLU A 100 -19.84 1.85 -2.58
N GLN A 101 -18.68 2.06 -3.19
CA GLN A 101 -17.99 3.35 -3.13
C GLN A 101 -18.79 4.43 -3.86
N GLU A 102 -19.00 5.56 -3.17
CA GLU A 102 -19.49 6.79 -3.77
C GLU A 102 -18.30 7.77 -3.91
N GLY A 103 -18.01 8.20 -5.14
CA GLY A 103 -16.90 9.12 -5.43
C GLY A 103 -15.59 8.44 -5.84
N ILE A 104 -14.54 9.25 -6.01
CA ILE A 104 -13.29 8.83 -6.66
C ILE A 104 -12.25 8.32 -5.65
N MET A 105 -12.30 8.81 -4.41
CA MET A 105 -11.31 8.49 -3.39
C MET A 105 -11.64 7.16 -2.71
N PRO A 106 -10.72 6.18 -2.75
CA PRO A 106 -10.99 4.89 -2.14
C PRO A 106 -11.08 5.00 -0.62
N SER A 107 -11.92 4.15 -0.04
CA SER A 107 -12.06 4.06 1.41
C SER A 107 -11.97 2.60 1.85
N PRO A 108 -11.33 2.33 3.00
CA PRO A 108 -11.22 0.97 3.51
C PRO A 108 -12.54 0.40 4.05
N PHE A 109 -13.59 1.22 4.12
CA PHE A 109 -14.91 0.87 4.65
C PHE A 109 -16.00 0.71 3.58
N VAL A 110 -15.66 0.88 2.30
CA VAL A 110 -16.57 0.71 1.15
C VAL A 110 -15.96 -0.21 0.09
N HIS A 111 -16.82 -0.81 -0.74
CA HIS A 111 -16.41 -1.63 -1.87
C HIS A 111 -15.82 -0.78 -2.98
N THR A 112 -14.59 -1.13 -3.35
CA THR A 112 -13.82 -0.49 -4.43
C THR A 112 -13.56 -1.47 -5.58
N ALA A 113 -14.11 -2.69 -5.49
CA ALA A 113 -13.84 -3.80 -6.39
C ALA A 113 -14.45 -3.57 -7.78
N LYS A 114 -13.60 -3.54 -8.81
CA LYS A 114 -14.04 -3.61 -10.21
C LYS A 114 -14.70 -4.97 -10.51
N PRO A 115 -15.57 -5.08 -11.53
CA PRO A 115 -16.24 -6.34 -11.89
C PRO A 115 -15.26 -7.50 -12.10
N GLU A 116 -14.12 -7.27 -12.74
CA GLU A 116 -13.09 -8.29 -13.00
C GLU A 116 -12.44 -8.76 -11.69
N ALA A 117 -12.26 -7.85 -10.73
CA ALA A 117 -11.71 -8.16 -9.43
C ALA A 117 -12.67 -9.01 -8.59
N ARG A 118 -13.99 -8.76 -8.69
CA ARG A 118 -15.03 -9.59 -8.06
C ARG A 118 -15.05 -11.00 -8.64
N LYS A 119 -15.03 -11.09 -9.98
CA LYS A 119 -14.96 -12.37 -10.70
C LYS A 119 -13.70 -13.16 -10.34
N TRP A 120 -12.54 -12.49 -10.28
CA TRP A 120 -11.30 -13.13 -9.81
C TRP A 120 -11.44 -13.61 -8.37
N ALA A 121 -11.94 -12.76 -7.47
CA ALA A 121 -12.16 -13.10 -6.08
C ALA A 121 -13.03 -14.36 -5.97
N GLU A 122 -14.17 -14.43 -6.65
CA GLU A 122 -15.07 -15.60 -6.65
C GLU A 122 -14.35 -16.91 -6.98
N GLY A 123 -13.40 -16.89 -7.91
CA GLY A 123 -12.63 -18.06 -8.32
C GLY A 123 -11.44 -18.46 -7.43
N VAL A 124 -11.11 -17.71 -6.38
CA VAL A 124 -9.95 -17.99 -5.50
C VAL A 124 -10.32 -18.07 -4.03
N GLU A 125 -9.42 -18.64 -3.22
CA GLU A 125 -9.56 -18.68 -1.77
C GLU A 125 -9.03 -17.38 -1.12
N MET A 126 -9.46 -17.11 0.12
CA MET A 126 -8.99 -15.92 0.84
C MET A 126 -7.46 -15.89 1.02
N LYS A 127 -6.83 -17.07 1.13
CA LYS A 127 -5.37 -17.21 1.24
C LYS A 127 -4.64 -16.72 -0.01
N ASP A 128 -5.22 -16.89 -1.19
CA ASP A 128 -4.62 -16.44 -2.45
C ASP A 128 -4.64 -14.91 -2.53
N ILE A 129 -5.77 -14.31 -2.12
CA ILE A 129 -5.89 -12.86 -2.01
C ILE A 129 -4.92 -12.33 -0.96
N ALA A 130 -4.85 -12.96 0.22
CA ALA A 130 -3.94 -12.56 1.29
C ALA A 130 -2.47 -12.62 0.83
N ARG A 131 -2.06 -13.69 0.14
CA ARG A 131 -0.70 -13.84 -0.43
C ARG A 131 -0.38 -12.78 -1.49
N LYS A 132 -1.32 -12.50 -2.39
CA LYS A 132 -1.14 -11.45 -3.42
C LYS A 132 -1.08 -10.06 -2.79
N TRP A 133 -1.93 -9.78 -1.81
CA TRP A 133 -1.87 -8.56 -1.01
C TRP A 133 -0.51 -8.42 -0.30
N ALA A 134 0.01 -9.53 0.20
CA ALA A 134 1.32 -9.62 0.81
C ALA A 134 2.45 -9.21 -0.15
N GLU A 135 2.50 -9.87 -1.31
CA GLU A 135 3.52 -9.67 -2.34
C GLU A 135 3.64 -8.20 -2.76
N TRP A 136 2.49 -7.56 -2.99
CA TRP A 136 2.46 -6.15 -3.37
C TRP A 136 2.81 -5.20 -2.22
N ASN A 137 2.51 -5.54 -0.96
CA ASN A 137 3.04 -4.79 0.17
C ASN A 137 4.56 -4.98 0.33
N ALA A 138 5.10 -6.17 0.02
CA ALA A 138 6.54 -6.38 0.01
C ALA A 138 7.22 -5.46 -1.03
N TRP A 139 6.64 -5.30 -2.22
CA TRP A 139 7.11 -4.31 -3.19
C TRP A 139 7.12 -2.88 -2.61
N ARG A 140 6.05 -2.46 -1.92
CA ARG A 140 6.03 -1.14 -1.26
C ARG A 140 7.15 -0.99 -0.25
N CYS A 141 7.39 -2.02 0.57
CA CYS A 141 8.49 -2.02 1.53
C CYS A 141 9.86 -1.89 0.84
N VAL A 142 10.06 -2.55 -0.30
CA VAL A 142 11.29 -2.41 -1.09
C VAL A 142 11.42 -0.99 -1.64
N ALA A 143 10.36 -0.44 -2.23
CA ALA A 143 10.36 0.92 -2.77
C ALA A 143 10.68 1.97 -1.69
N THR A 144 10.05 1.86 -0.50
CA THR A 144 10.30 2.79 0.62
C THR A 144 11.69 2.59 1.23
N ALA A 145 12.20 1.36 1.30
CA ALA A 145 13.56 1.09 1.76
C ALA A 145 14.61 1.67 0.80
N CYS A 146 14.42 1.54 -0.51
CA CYS A 146 15.28 2.17 -1.50
C CYS A 146 15.23 3.71 -1.40
N ALA A 147 14.04 4.28 -1.23
CA ALA A 147 13.89 5.73 -1.03
C ALA A 147 14.63 6.21 0.23
N LEU A 148 14.52 5.47 1.33
CA LEU A 148 15.28 5.73 2.55
C LEU A 148 16.79 5.68 2.28
N GLY A 149 17.27 4.66 1.57
CA GLY A 149 18.69 4.52 1.21
C GLY A 149 19.23 5.72 0.43
N PHE A 150 18.52 6.15 -0.62
CA PHE A 150 18.91 7.33 -1.39
C PHE A 150 18.88 8.61 -0.56
N SER A 151 17.82 8.80 0.23
CA SER A 151 17.69 9.97 1.11
C SER A 151 18.81 10.03 2.15
N ALA A 152 19.16 8.89 2.77
CA ALA A 152 20.22 8.79 3.76
C ALA A 152 21.59 9.09 3.14
N VAL A 153 21.93 8.51 1.98
CA VAL A 153 23.19 8.79 1.29
C VAL A 153 23.29 10.26 0.88
N ALA A 154 22.20 10.85 0.39
CA ALA A 154 22.17 12.27 0.04
C ALA A 154 22.40 13.18 1.25
N THR A 155 21.80 12.83 2.38
CA THR A 155 21.92 13.57 3.65
C THR A 155 23.32 13.45 4.23
N LEU A 156 23.95 12.26 4.18
CA LEU A 156 25.32 12.05 4.65
C LEU A 156 26.35 12.82 3.80
N ASN A 157 26.05 13.00 2.51
CA ASN A 157 26.85 13.80 1.59
C ASN A 157 26.40 15.27 1.52
N TRP A 158 25.60 15.73 2.50
CA TRP A 158 25.18 17.13 2.54
C TRP A 158 26.36 18.01 2.97
N GLU A 159 27.12 18.48 2.00
CA GLU A 159 28.13 19.50 2.19
C GLU A 159 27.43 20.85 2.38
N GLY A 160 27.13 21.18 3.63
CA GLY A 160 26.56 22.46 3.99
C GLY A 160 27.53 23.59 3.67
N ARG A 161 27.31 24.33 2.58
CA ARG A 161 27.73 25.74 2.54
C ARG A 161 26.74 26.49 3.41
N VAL A 162 27.09 26.66 4.69
CA VAL A 162 26.49 27.69 5.53
C VAL A 162 26.89 29.03 4.89
N PRO A 163 25.95 29.88 4.44
CA PRO A 163 26.26 31.22 3.98
C PRO A 163 26.84 32.07 5.13
#